data_AF-A0A926T745-F1
#
_entry.id   AF-A0A926T745-F1
#
_cell.length_a   1.000
_cell.length_b   1.000
_cell.length_c   1.000
_cell.angle_alpha   90.00
_cell.angle_beta   90.00
_cell.angle_gamma   90.00
#
_symmetry.space_group_name_H-M   'P 1'
#
loop_
_entity.id
_entity.type
_entity.pdbx_description
1 polymer ?
#
loop_
_entity_poly.entity_id
_entity_poly.type
_entity_poly.pdbx_seq_one_letter_code
_entity_poly.pdbx_strand_id
1 'polypeptide(L)'
;MSKKSKSQSGDEPKQGSSKEDKKHKRETLLRLEAKLDEMQAQLQQAGEERAQLLSLLQEAAQERVYLQSQLEWVLYRLEQGNVAQTEEQSETDQYSEVGIDYSELQNLLESGKWQKADRQTWEVMLKAAGREKEGWLTVEDIQNFPCTDLRMIDWLWEHYSNGHFGLSVQQRIWQSSNTSYTDFCDCIGWRVRGGWLYYNELSFNLNAPAGHLPVLGWRQRACYGVGKCTASESISHLSARLSTCNLP
;
A
#
# COMPACT_ATOMS: atom_id res chain seq x y z
N MET A 1 47.37 84.18 47.17
CA MET A 1 48.25 83.08 46.70
C MET A 1 47.81 82.79 45.26
N SER A 2 48.43 83.37 44.22
CA SER A 2 49.62 82.86 43.51
C SER A 2 49.53 81.35 43.25
N LYS A 3 49.72 80.77 42.06
CA LYS A 3 50.13 81.22 40.71
C LYS A 3 50.10 79.92 39.83
N LYS A 4 49.79 80.05 38.52
CA LYS A 4 50.39 79.30 37.38
C LYS A 4 50.24 77.76 37.35
N SER A 5 50.31 77.02 36.24
CA SER A 5 50.29 77.25 34.79
C SER A 5 50.34 75.85 34.13
N LYS A 6 49.73 75.75 32.94
CA LYS A 6 49.92 74.76 31.86
C LYS A 6 51.25 73.97 31.85
N SER A 7 51.18 72.71 31.41
CA SER A 7 51.90 72.24 30.20
C SER A 7 51.45 70.84 29.75
N GLN A 8 51.21 70.73 28.44
CA GLN A 8 50.97 69.51 27.68
C GLN A 8 52.26 68.70 27.49
N SER A 9 52.14 67.38 27.44
CA SER A 9 52.84 66.49 26.50
C SER A 9 51.89 65.32 26.28
N GLY A 10 51.31 65.10 25.11
CA GLY A 10 52.02 64.96 23.85
C GLY A 10 52.50 63.51 23.76
N ASP A 11 51.57 62.59 23.53
CA ASP A 11 51.81 61.30 22.89
C ASP A 11 50.48 60.84 22.27
N GLU A 12 50.24 61.24 21.02
CA GLU A 12 49.51 60.35 20.13
C GLU A 12 50.36 59.09 19.97
N PRO A 13 49.72 57.91 19.93
CA PRO A 13 49.71 57.32 18.61
C PRO A 13 48.37 56.67 18.23
N LYS A 14 48.07 56.80 16.93
CA LYS A 14 47.29 55.92 16.05
C LYS A 14 45.78 56.18 15.90
N GLN A 15 45.43 57.25 15.18
CA GLN A 15 44.21 57.28 14.35
C GLN A 15 44.27 56.35 13.10
N GLY A 16 45.37 55.60 12.90
CA GLY A 16 45.47 54.56 11.86
C GLY A 16 44.68 53.27 12.15
N SER A 17 44.47 52.92 13.42
CA SER A 17 43.89 51.62 13.83
C SER A 17 42.43 51.44 13.36
N SER A 18 41.60 52.47 13.49
CA SER A 18 40.13 52.33 13.31
C SER A 18 39.69 52.08 11.87
N LYS A 19 40.44 52.56 10.86
CA LYS A 19 40.12 52.33 9.44
C LYS A 19 40.64 50.96 8.96
N GLU A 20 41.83 50.56 9.39
CA GLU A 20 42.37 49.22 9.11
C GLU A 20 41.53 48.14 9.81
N ASP A 21 41.10 48.37 11.05
CA ASP A 21 40.20 47.46 11.78
C ASP A 21 38.84 47.31 11.10
N LYS A 22 38.28 48.40 10.56
CA LYS A 22 37.01 48.34 9.79
C LYS A 22 37.17 47.61 8.47
N LYS A 23 38.30 47.80 7.78
CA LYS A 23 38.61 47.10 6.53
C LYS A 23 38.81 45.60 6.79
N HIS A 24 39.58 45.26 7.82
CA HIS A 24 39.82 43.88 8.23
C HIS A 24 38.51 43.17 8.61
N LYS A 25 37.64 43.82 9.39
CA LYS A 25 36.30 43.31 9.73
C LYS A 25 35.42 43.05 8.51
N ARG A 26 35.48 43.92 7.49
CA ARG A 26 34.72 43.75 6.25
C ARG A 26 35.24 42.58 5.42
N GLU A 27 36.55 42.41 5.35
CA GLU A 27 37.17 41.24 4.70
C GLU A 27 36.87 39.94 5.44
N THR A 28 36.80 39.96 6.79
CA THR A 28 36.37 38.80 7.57
C THR A 28 34.90 38.50 7.37
N LEU A 29 34.03 39.51 7.31
CA LEU A 29 32.60 39.35 7.04
C LEU A 29 32.37 38.67 5.67
N LEU A 30 33.03 39.17 4.62
CA LEU A 30 32.93 38.58 3.28
C LEU A 30 33.42 37.13 3.23
N ARG A 31 34.48 36.80 3.97
CA ARG A 31 34.93 35.40 4.10
C ARG A 31 33.94 34.51 4.85
N LEU A 32 33.24 35.05 5.84
CA LEU A 32 32.21 34.32 6.58
C LEU A 32 30.96 34.11 5.74
N GLU A 33 30.54 35.12 4.97
CA GLU A 33 29.43 35.01 4.00
C GLU A 33 29.72 33.95 2.94
N ALA A 34 30.91 33.97 2.33
CA ALA A 34 31.30 32.93 1.36
C ALA A 34 31.30 31.51 1.97
N LYS A 35 31.76 31.37 3.22
CA LYS A 35 31.68 30.08 3.94
C LYS A 35 30.25 29.66 4.27
N LEU A 36 29.36 30.62 4.54
CA LEU A 36 27.95 30.35 4.80
C LEU A 36 27.26 29.86 3.53
N ASP A 37 27.51 30.51 2.39
CA ASP A 37 26.98 30.09 1.08
C ASP A 37 27.49 28.71 0.69
N GLU A 38 28.78 28.43 0.90
CA GLU A 38 29.38 27.10 0.68
C GLU A 38 28.73 26.04 1.56
N MET A 39 28.53 26.32 2.85
CA MET A 39 27.88 25.42 3.78
C MET A 39 26.40 25.19 3.44
N GLN A 40 25.71 26.20 2.92
CA GLN A 40 24.32 26.08 2.44
C GLN A 40 24.24 25.20 1.19
N ALA A 41 25.14 25.37 0.23
CA ALA A 41 25.21 24.53 -0.96
C ALA A 41 25.48 23.06 -0.59
N GLN A 42 26.39 22.81 0.36
CA GLN A 42 26.66 21.47 0.88
C GLN A 42 25.43 20.86 1.57
N LEU A 43 24.70 21.64 2.36
CA LEU A 43 23.49 21.17 3.03
C LEU A 43 22.39 20.81 2.02
N GLN A 44 22.26 21.59 0.95
CA GLN A 44 21.30 21.32 -0.12
C GLN A 44 21.66 20.04 -0.88
N GLN A 45 22.93 19.88 -1.27
CA GLN A 45 23.43 18.66 -1.92
C GLN A 45 23.23 17.44 -1.03
N ALA A 46 23.56 17.52 0.27
CA ALA A 46 23.33 16.44 1.22
C ALA A 46 21.83 16.09 1.37
N GLY A 47 20.94 17.09 1.21
CA GLY A 47 19.49 16.89 1.18
C GLY A 47 19.04 16.09 -0.06
N GLU A 48 19.58 16.40 -1.23
CA GLU A 48 19.29 15.69 -2.48
C GLU A 48 19.82 14.25 -2.45
N GLU A 49 21.06 14.06 -1.99
CA GLU A 49 21.65 12.74 -1.79
C GLU A 49 20.83 11.90 -0.80
N ARG A 50 20.38 12.50 0.30
CA ARG A 50 19.48 11.83 1.26
C ARG A 50 18.17 11.42 0.62
N ALA A 51 17.56 12.26 -0.23
CA ALA A 51 16.31 11.93 -0.91
C ALA A 51 16.48 10.74 -1.88
N GLN A 52 17.58 10.73 -2.65
CA GLN A 52 17.91 9.60 -3.53
C GLN A 52 18.15 8.31 -2.73
N LEU A 53 18.90 8.40 -1.64
CA LEU A 53 19.17 7.26 -0.77
C LEU A 53 17.87 6.68 -0.17
N LEU A 54 16.91 7.54 0.19
CA LEU A 54 15.61 7.10 0.70
C LEU A 54 14.78 6.37 -0.36
N SER A 55 14.81 6.83 -1.62
CA SER A 55 14.15 6.13 -2.73
C SER A 55 14.73 4.72 -2.91
N LEU A 56 16.06 4.63 -2.94
CA LEU A 56 16.75 3.34 -3.09
C LEU A 56 16.46 2.40 -1.91
N LEU A 57 16.44 2.92 -0.68
CA LEU A 57 16.07 2.16 0.51
C LEU A 57 14.63 1.62 0.44
N GLN A 58 13.71 2.40 -0.13
CA GLN A 58 12.33 1.99 -0.30
C GLN A 58 12.18 0.88 -1.36
N GLU A 59 12.87 0.99 -2.49
CA GLU A 59 12.92 -0.05 -3.53
C GLU A 59 13.53 -1.35 -2.97
N ALA A 60 14.66 -1.26 -2.28
CA ALA A 60 15.29 -2.40 -1.64
C ALA A 60 14.41 -3.02 -0.54
N ALA A 61 13.61 -2.22 0.17
CA ALA A 61 12.65 -2.73 1.14
C ALA A 61 11.51 -3.51 0.46
N GLN A 62 11.02 -3.03 -0.68
CA GLN A 62 10.00 -3.74 -1.47
C GLN A 62 10.54 -5.06 -2.02
N GLU A 63 11.74 -5.05 -2.60
CA GLU A 63 12.38 -6.26 -3.11
C GLU A 63 12.68 -7.26 -1.98
N ARG A 64 13.12 -6.77 -0.81
CA ARG A 64 13.32 -7.62 0.37
C ARG A 64 12.02 -8.29 0.81
N VAL A 65 10.89 -7.57 0.83
CA VAL A 65 9.60 -8.15 1.19
C VAL A 65 9.18 -9.22 0.18
N TYR A 66 9.35 -8.95 -1.13
CA TYR A 66 9.12 -9.92 -2.18
C TYR A 66 9.96 -11.19 -2.00
N LEU A 67 11.28 -11.04 -1.86
CA LEU A 67 12.18 -12.18 -1.64
C LEU A 67 11.88 -12.90 -0.33
N GLN A 68 11.47 -12.18 0.72
CA GLN A 68 11.10 -12.78 2.00
C GLN A 68 9.84 -13.65 1.86
N SER A 69 8.84 -13.21 1.11
CA SER A 69 7.66 -14.03 0.79
C SER A 69 8.03 -15.26 -0.06
N GLN A 70 8.92 -15.10 -1.05
CA GLN A 70 9.44 -16.24 -1.83
C GLN A 70 10.19 -17.25 -0.94
N LEU A 71 10.97 -16.76 0.03
CA LEU A 71 11.76 -17.59 0.94
C LEU A 71 10.88 -18.33 1.94
N GLU A 72 9.87 -17.66 2.51
CA GLU A 72 8.89 -18.26 3.42
C GLU A 72 8.15 -19.42 2.74
N TRP A 73 7.83 -19.26 1.46
CA TRP A 73 7.22 -20.29 0.65
C TRP A 73 8.17 -21.46 0.33
N VAL A 74 9.47 -21.19 0.10
CA VAL A 74 10.49 -22.25 -0.04
C VAL A 74 10.68 -23.02 1.27
N LEU A 75 10.70 -22.32 2.42
CA LEU A 75 10.84 -22.92 3.74
C LEU A 75 9.66 -23.85 4.07
N TYR A 76 8.44 -23.41 3.77
CA TYR A 76 7.24 -24.26 3.89
C TYR A 76 7.38 -25.57 3.08
N ARG A 77 7.91 -25.52 1.85
CA ARG A 77 8.17 -26.74 1.04
C ARG A 77 9.19 -27.68 1.67
N LEU A 78 10.22 -27.14 2.32
CA LEU A 78 11.26 -27.94 2.98
C LEU A 78 10.74 -28.59 4.27
N GLU A 79 9.85 -27.92 4.99
CA GLU A 79 9.19 -28.44 6.20
C GLU A 79 8.22 -29.59 5.91
N GLN A 80 7.59 -29.60 4.72
CA GLN A 80 6.70 -30.67 4.27
C GLN A 80 7.43 -31.87 3.62
N GLY A 81 8.76 -31.85 3.55
CA GLY A 81 9.56 -33.05 3.28
C GLY A 81 9.45 -33.68 1.89
N ASN A 82 9.24 -32.90 0.82
CA ASN A 82 9.16 -33.45 -0.55
C ASN A 82 10.35 -33.04 -1.42
N VAL A 83 11.45 -33.81 -1.32
CA VAL A 83 12.57 -33.79 -2.27
C VAL A 83 12.57 -35.12 -3.02
N ALA A 84 11.85 -35.16 -4.14
CA ALA A 84 12.17 -35.92 -5.35
C ALA A 84 10.92 -35.99 -6.26
N GLN A 85 10.86 -35.10 -7.26
CA GLN A 85 10.65 -35.43 -8.68
C GLN A 85 10.43 -34.13 -9.47
N THR A 86 11.51 -33.68 -10.09
CA THR A 86 11.48 -32.85 -11.29
C THR A 86 11.13 -33.76 -12.48
N GLU A 87 10.04 -33.46 -13.18
CA GLU A 87 9.91 -33.38 -14.65
C GLU A 87 8.41 -33.26 -15.04
N GLU A 88 8.08 -32.18 -15.75
CA GLU A 88 6.84 -31.97 -16.54
C GLU A 88 5.48 -32.09 -15.83
N GLN A 89 5.21 -31.25 -14.83
CA GLN A 89 3.84 -30.83 -14.53
C GLN A 89 3.81 -29.30 -14.36
N SER A 90 2.82 -28.66 -15.00
CA SER A 90 2.72 -27.23 -15.19
C SER A 90 2.76 -26.47 -13.87
N GLU A 91 3.38 -25.28 -13.88
CA GLU A 91 3.43 -24.29 -12.79
C GLU A 91 2.05 -23.92 -12.20
N THR A 92 0.95 -24.38 -12.79
CA THR A 92 -0.43 -24.08 -12.43
C THR A 92 -0.99 -24.90 -11.26
N ASP A 93 -0.46 -26.10 -10.99
CA ASP A 93 -0.96 -26.98 -9.92
C ASP A 93 -0.49 -26.54 -8.51
N GLN A 94 0.38 -25.51 -8.44
CA GLN A 94 1.02 -25.06 -7.20
C GLN A 94 0.33 -23.85 -6.52
N TYR A 95 -0.58 -23.17 -7.23
CA TYR A 95 -1.22 -21.91 -6.81
C TYR A 95 -2.75 -21.98 -6.75
N SER A 96 -3.32 -23.14 -7.07
CA SER A 96 -4.76 -23.37 -7.11
C SER A 96 -5.04 -24.85 -6.82
N GLU A 97 -6.01 -25.12 -5.94
CA GLU A 97 -6.50 -26.49 -5.70
C GLU A 97 -7.24 -27.06 -6.92
N VAL A 98 -7.67 -26.18 -7.83
CA VAL A 98 -8.51 -26.52 -8.98
C VAL A 98 -7.90 -26.07 -10.32
N GLY A 99 -6.59 -25.78 -10.35
CA GLY A 99 -5.83 -25.50 -11.57
C GLY A 99 -6.16 -24.17 -12.24
N ILE A 100 -6.51 -23.13 -11.47
CA ILE A 100 -6.77 -21.78 -11.96
C ILE A 100 -5.48 -21.04 -12.28
N ASP A 101 -5.44 -20.43 -13.46
CA ASP A 101 -4.41 -19.48 -13.86
C ASP A 101 -4.84 -18.05 -13.45
N TYR A 102 -4.03 -17.42 -12.61
CA TYR A 102 -4.24 -16.07 -12.09
C TYR A 102 -3.46 -14.98 -12.84
N SER A 103 -2.70 -15.33 -13.88
CA SER A 103 -1.78 -14.41 -14.57
C SER A 103 -2.48 -13.15 -15.09
N GLU A 104 -3.69 -13.29 -15.65
CA GLU A 104 -4.45 -12.13 -16.13
C GLU A 104 -4.91 -11.23 -14.97
N LEU A 105 -5.38 -11.82 -13.86
CA LEU A 105 -5.78 -11.05 -12.68
C LEU A 105 -4.58 -10.27 -12.11
N GLN A 106 -3.42 -10.94 -12.01
CA GLN A 106 -2.17 -10.34 -11.59
C GLN A 106 -1.77 -9.16 -12.48
N ASN A 107 -1.73 -9.36 -13.80
CA ASN A 107 -1.37 -8.31 -14.77
C ASN A 107 -2.30 -7.09 -14.68
N LEU A 108 -3.61 -7.33 -14.48
CA LEU A 108 -4.60 -6.26 -14.34
C LEU A 108 -4.41 -5.46 -13.05
N LEU A 109 -4.13 -6.15 -11.93
CA LEU A 109 -3.88 -5.51 -10.63
C LEU A 109 -2.58 -4.72 -10.63
N GLU A 110 -1.50 -5.30 -11.14
CA GLU A 110 -0.20 -4.62 -11.31
C GLU A 110 -0.31 -3.36 -12.18
N SER A 111 -1.10 -3.44 -13.26
CA SER A 111 -1.37 -2.30 -14.13
C SER A 111 -2.35 -1.27 -13.53
N GLY A 112 -2.84 -1.47 -12.30
CA GLY A 112 -3.83 -0.59 -11.65
C GLY A 112 -5.19 -0.55 -12.37
N LYS A 113 -5.53 -1.57 -13.17
CA LYS A 113 -6.80 -1.66 -13.92
C LYS A 113 -7.90 -2.25 -13.04
N TRP A 114 -8.15 -1.62 -11.90
CA TRP A 114 -9.01 -2.11 -10.80
C TRP A 114 -10.38 -2.63 -11.26
N GLN A 115 -11.07 -1.93 -12.15
CA GLN A 115 -12.38 -2.36 -12.62
C GLN A 115 -12.32 -3.63 -13.48
N LYS A 116 -11.27 -3.79 -14.28
CA LYS A 116 -11.06 -5.01 -15.07
C LYS A 116 -10.65 -6.17 -14.15
N ALA A 117 -9.77 -5.89 -13.18
CA ALA A 117 -9.36 -6.87 -12.18
C ALA A 117 -10.56 -7.38 -11.35
N ASP A 118 -11.49 -6.50 -10.98
CA ASP A 118 -12.71 -6.88 -10.26
C ASP A 118 -13.60 -7.84 -11.07
N ARG A 119 -13.81 -7.55 -12.37
CA ARG A 119 -14.51 -8.47 -13.27
C ARG A 119 -13.77 -9.80 -13.45
N GLN A 120 -12.45 -9.74 -13.65
CA GLN A 120 -11.62 -10.94 -13.78
C GLN A 120 -11.68 -11.80 -12.51
N THR A 121 -11.69 -11.17 -11.34
CA THR A 121 -11.84 -11.86 -10.05
C THR A 121 -13.15 -12.65 -10.02
N TRP A 122 -14.25 -12.07 -10.54
CA TRP A 122 -15.51 -12.79 -10.61
C TRP A 122 -15.47 -13.99 -11.57
N GLU A 123 -14.87 -13.83 -12.74
CA GLU A 123 -14.72 -14.92 -13.72
C GLU A 123 -13.88 -16.07 -13.14
N VAL A 124 -12.79 -15.73 -12.47
CA VAL A 124 -11.93 -16.66 -11.72
C VAL A 124 -12.70 -17.40 -10.63
N MET A 125 -13.52 -16.70 -9.85
CA MET A 125 -14.38 -17.31 -8.83
C MET A 125 -15.38 -18.30 -9.44
N LEU A 126 -16.01 -17.94 -10.56
CA LEU A 126 -16.93 -18.85 -11.25
C LEU A 126 -16.20 -20.07 -11.79
N LYS A 127 -15.00 -19.90 -12.36
CA LYS A 127 -14.18 -21.00 -12.86
C LYS A 127 -13.75 -21.95 -11.75
N ALA A 128 -13.27 -21.42 -10.63
CA ALA A 128 -12.87 -22.21 -9.47
C ALA A 128 -14.03 -23.02 -8.86
N ALA A 129 -15.25 -22.49 -8.91
CA ALA A 129 -16.46 -23.19 -8.48
C ALA A 129 -17.06 -24.13 -9.54
N GLY A 130 -16.55 -24.13 -10.78
CA GLY A 130 -17.16 -24.87 -11.90
C GLY A 130 -18.53 -24.33 -12.34
N ARG A 131 -18.75 -23.02 -12.19
CA ARG A 131 -20.05 -22.32 -12.33
C ARG A 131 -20.08 -21.29 -13.46
N GLU A 132 -19.16 -21.39 -14.41
CA GLU A 132 -18.99 -20.44 -15.52
C GLU A 132 -20.26 -20.31 -16.36
N LYS A 133 -20.99 -21.41 -16.58
CA LYS A 133 -22.21 -21.43 -17.40
C LYS A 133 -23.39 -20.79 -16.69
N GLU A 134 -23.48 -20.95 -15.38
CA GLU A 134 -24.53 -20.38 -14.55
C GLU A 134 -24.32 -18.88 -14.37
N GLY A 135 -23.07 -18.43 -14.25
CA GLY A 135 -22.72 -17.02 -14.06
C GLY A 135 -22.98 -16.49 -12.64
N TRP A 136 -23.30 -17.38 -11.69
CA TRP A 136 -23.53 -17.06 -10.29
C TRP A 136 -23.17 -18.22 -9.35
N LEU A 137 -22.76 -17.87 -8.13
CA LEU A 137 -22.43 -18.80 -7.05
C LEU A 137 -23.64 -19.03 -6.13
N THR A 138 -23.84 -20.27 -5.71
CA THR A 138 -24.72 -20.65 -4.59
C THR A 138 -24.01 -20.46 -3.25
N VAL A 139 -24.77 -20.57 -2.16
CA VAL A 139 -24.20 -20.63 -0.80
C VAL A 139 -23.26 -21.82 -0.65
N GLU A 140 -23.60 -22.97 -1.22
CA GLU A 140 -22.77 -24.18 -1.17
C GLU A 140 -21.44 -23.98 -1.90
N ASP A 141 -21.47 -23.32 -3.06
CA ASP A 141 -20.25 -22.97 -3.81
C ASP A 141 -19.31 -22.08 -2.98
N ILE A 142 -19.86 -21.09 -2.25
CA ILE A 142 -19.07 -20.21 -1.37
C ILE A 142 -18.52 -20.97 -0.16
N GLN A 143 -19.33 -21.83 0.47
CA GLN A 143 -18.95 -22.60 1.66
C GLN A 143 -17.87 -23.65 1.38
N ASN A 144 -17.81 -24.16 0.15
CA ASN A 144 -16.85 -25.18 -0.27
C ASN A 144 -15.73 -24.60 -1.14
N PHE A 145 -15.68 -23.29 -1.34
CA PHE A 145 -14.73 -22.66 -2.24
C PHE A 145 -13.27 -22.98 -1.82
N PRO A 146 -12.38 -23.39 -2.73
CA PRO A 146 -11.04 -23.84 -2.35
C PRO A 146 -10.22 -22.78 -1.61
N CYS A 147 -9.51 -23.19 -0.56
CA CYS A 147 -8.86 -22.23 0.34
C CYS A 147 -7.60 -21.62 -0.30
N THR A 148 -6.84 -22.40 -1.05
CA THR A 148 -5.67 -21.95 -1.80
C THR A 148 -6.07 -20.85 -2.77
N ASP A 149 -7.17 -21.05 -3.49
CA ASP A 149 -7.69 -20.11 -4.47
C ASP A 149 -8.19 -18.80 -3.82
N LEU A 150 -8.88 -18.87 -2.67
CA LEU A 150 -9.27 -17.67 -1.92
C LEU A 150 -8.06 -16.89 -1.41
N ARG A 151 -7.06 -17.58 -0.87
CA ARG A 151 -5.83 -16.95 -0.38
C ARG A 151 -5.05 -16.30 -1.52
N MET A 152 -4.99 -16.94 -2.69
CA MET A 152 -4.32 -16.40 -3.87
C MET A 152 -5.01 -15.12 -4.36
N ILE A 153 -6.34 -15.13 -4.48
CA ILE A 153 -7.12 -13.94 -4.84
C ILE A 153 -6.88 -12.81 -3.83
N ASP A 154 -7.00 -13.11 -2.54
CA ASP A 154 -6.83 -12.11 -1.48
C ASP A 154 -5.42 -11.50 -1.48
N TRP A 155 -4.38 -12.34 -1.56
CA TRP A 155 -3.00 -11.90 -1.61
C TRP A 155 -2.73 -10.98 -2.80
N LEU A 156 -3.25 -11.31 -3.99
CA LEU A 156 -3.09 -10.44 -5.17
C LEU A 156 -3.71 -9.06 -4.92
N TRP A 157 -4.92 -9.02 -4.38
CA TRP A 157 -5.61 -7.77 -4.07
C TRP A 157 -4.87 -6.96 -3.01
N GLU A 158 -4.44 -7.57 -1.91
CA GLU A 158 -3.67 -6.89 -0.87
C GLU A 158 -2.34 -6.39 -1.40
N HIS A 159 -1.57 -7.23 -2.09
CA HIS A 159 -0.22 -6.90 -2.56
C HIS A 159 -0.22 -5.67 -3.47
N TYR A 160 -1.02 -5.69 -4.54
CA TYR A 160 -1.02 -4.61 -5.54
C TYR A 160 -1.75 -3.36 -5.05
N SER A 161 -2.57 -3.46 -4.01
CA SER A 161 -3.21 -2.30 -3.38
C SER A 161 -2.47 -1.78 -2.14
N ASN A 162 -1.31 -2.35 -1.81
CA ASN A 162 -0.54 -2.02 -0.59
C ASN A 162 -1.39 -2.20 0.70
N GLY A 163 -2.13 -3.31 0.78
CA GLY A 163 -2.98 -3.69 1.91
C GLY A 163 -4.31 -2.93 2.00
N HIS A 164 -4.70 -2.21 0.94
CA HIS A 164 -5.88 -1.34 0.95
C HIS A 164 -7.17 -2.06 0.52
N PHE A 165 -7.06 -3.00 -0.40
CA PHE A 165 -8.14 -3.85 -0.93
C PHE A 165 -7.84 -5.32 -0.63
N GLY A 166 -8.87 -6.14 -0.58
CA GLY A 166 -8.75 -7.56 -0.20
C GLY A 166 -10.00 -8.09 0.49
N LEU A 167 -10.15 -9.41 0.44
CA LEU A 167 -11.20 -10.16 1.13
C LEU A 167 -10.94 -10.20 2.65
N SER A 168 -9.69 -10.33 3.09
CA SER A 168 -9.26 -10.19 4.49
C SER A 168 -9.59 -8.80 5.05
N VAL A 169 -9.36 -7.74 4.27
CA VAL A 169 -9.69 -6.35 4.62
C VAL A 169 -11.19 -6.21 4.81
N GLN A 170 -11.98 -6.72 3.86
CA GLN A 170 -13.45 -6.74 3.97
C GLN A 170 -13.91 -7.56 5.18
N GLN A 171 -13.30 -8.72 5.45
CA GLN A 171 -13.65 -9.56 6.58
C GLN A 171 -13.44 -8.85 7.92
N ARG A 172 -12.30 -8.18 8.12
CA ARG A 172 -12.03 -7.39 9.33
C ARG A 172 -13.04 -6.27 9.52
N ILE A 173 -13.39 -5.57 8.44
CA ILE A 173 -14.40 -4.51 8.48
C ILE A 173 -15.78 -5.10 8.81
N TRP A 174 -16.18 -6.19 8.17
CA TRP A 174 -17.43 -6.90 8.42
C TRP A 174 -17.59 -7.32 9.89
N GLN A 175 -16.54 -7.89 10.48
CA GLN A 175 -16.51 -8.27 11.89
C GLN A 175 -16.63 -7.06 12.81
N SER A 176 -15.96 -5.95 12.49
CA SER A 176 -16.03 -4.70 13.26
C SER A 176 -17.41 -4.02 13.19
N SER A 177 -18.17 -4.26 12.12
CA SER A 177 -19.52 -3.72 11.92
C SER A 177 -20.61 -4.49 12.68
N ASN A 178 -20.27 -5.36 13.65
CA ASN A 178 -21.22 -6.24 14.35
C ASN A 178 -22.13 -7.01 13.36
N THR A 179 -21.61 -7.41 12.20
CA THR A 179 -22.37 -8.08 11.12
C THR A 179 -23.58 -7.28 10.57
N SER A 180 -23.56 -5.96 10.75
CA SER A 180 -24.53 -5.04 10.15
C SER A 180 -24.15 -4.73 8.70
N TYR A 181 -24.97 -5.19 7.75
CA TYR A 181 -24.73 -4.97 6.32
C TYR A 181 -24.71 -3.50 5.91
N THR A 182 -25.54 -2.69 6.57
CA THR A 182 -25.59 -1.25 6.31
C THR A 182 -24.31 -0.56 6.75
N ASP A 183 -23.82 -0.90 7.94
CA ASP A 183 -22.66 -0.24 8.52
C ASP A 183 -21.39 -0.67 7.79
N PHE A 184 -21.30 -1.96 7.44
CA PHE A 184 -20.27 -2.49 6.56
C PHE A 184 -20.21 -1.73 5.23
N CYS A 185 -21.35 -1.58 4.55
CA CYS A 185 -21.40 -0.90 3.25
C CYS A 185 -21.12 0.60 3.33
N ASP A 186 -21.47 1.25 4.44
CA ASP A 186 -21.08 2.65 4.68
C ASP A 186 -19.56 2.76 4.88
N CYS A 187 -18.93 1.82 5.60
CA CYS A 187 -17.48 1.78 5.82
C CYS A 187 -16.68 1.57 4.54
N ILE A 188 -17.08 0.61 3.71
CA ILE A 188 -16.35 0.29 2.47
C ILE A 188 -16.81 1.11 1.27
N GLY A 189 -17.79 2.01 1.45
CA GLY A 189 -18.23 2.94 0.41
C GLY A 189 -19.14 2.35 -0.67
N TRP A 190 -19.89 1.28 -0.36
CA TRP A 190 -20.94 0.74 -1.23
C TRP A 190 -22.31 1.39 -0.99
N ARG A 191 -22.42 2.16 0.10
CA ARG A 191 -23.59 2.96 0.42
C ARG A 191 -23.18 4.39 0.74
N VAL A 192 -23.86 5.37 0.15
CA VAL A 192 -23.58 6.79 0.33
C VAL A 192 -24.87 7.52 0.67
N ARG A 193 -24.91 8.21 1.82
CA ARG A 193 -26.09 8.93 2.31
C ARG A 193 -27.35 8.06 2.36
N GLY A 194 -27.19 6.78 2.74
CA GLY A 194 -28.27 5.79 2.79
C GLY A 194 -28.68 5.18 1.44
N GLY A 195 -28.11 5.65 0.33
CA GLY A 195 -28.36 5.11 -1.01
C GLY A 195 -27.37 4.01 -1.39
N TRP A 196 -27.89 2.86 -1.82
CA TRP A 196 -27.09 1.74 -2.34
C TRP A 196 -26.59 2.03 -3.76
N LEU A 197 -25.28 1.96 -3.94
CA LEU A 197 -24.65 2.18 -5.23
C LEU A 197 -24.84 1.00 -6.18
N TYR A 198 -24.93 1.32 -7.46
CA TYR A 198 -24.79 0.38 -8.56
C TYR A 198 -23.31 0.17 -8.90
N TYR A 199 -22.99 -0.94 -9.55
CA TYR A 199 -21.61 -1.30 -9.91
C TYR A 199 -20.90 -0.20 -10.71
N ASN A 200 -21.62 0.45 -11.62
CA ASN A 200 -21.10 1.54 -12.46
C ASN A 200 -20.93 2.87 -11.71
N GLU A 201 -21.39 2.98 -10.47
CA GLU A 201 -21.24 4.15 -9.61
C GLU A 201 -20.06 4.02 -8.64
N LEU A 202 -19.41 2.84 -8.59
CA LEU A 202 -18.27 2.58 -7.71
C LEU A 202 -16.99 3.28 -8.18
N SER A 203 -16.08 3.50 -7.24
CA SER A 203 -14.78 4.13 -7.49
C SER A 203 -13.69 3.07 -7.67
N PHE A 204 -13.24 2.85 -8.91
CA PHE A 204 -12.22 1.86 -9.23
C PHE A 204 -10.81 2.47 -9.24
N ASN A 205 -10.38 2.97 -8.09
CA ASN A 205 -9.04 3.53 -7.86
C ASN A 205 -8.70 3.52 -6.36
N LEU A 206 -7.44 3.79 -6.02
CA LEU A 206 -6.94 3.78 -4.64
C LEU A 206 -7.50 4.89 -3.72
N ASN A 207 -8.26 5.86 -4.24
CA ASN A 207 -8.96 6.84 -3.39
C ASN A 207 -10.26 6.29 -2.80
N ALA A 208 -10.72 5.12 -3.24
CA ALA A 208 -11.86 4.45 -2.63
C ALA A 208 -11.56 4.03 -1.17
N PRO A 209 -12.57 3.81 -0.31
CA PRO A 209 -12.33 3.34 1.06
C PRO A 209 -11.62 1.98 1.12
N ALA A 210 -10.97 1.68 2.24
CA ALA A 210 -10.37 0.36 2.46
C ALA A 210 -11.44 -0.74 2.35
N GLY A 211 -11.09 -1.86 1.71
CA GLY A 211 -12.01 -2.97 1.46
C GLY A 211 -13.10 -2.69 0.41
N HIS A 212 -13.05 -1.56 -0.32
CA HIS A 212 -14.03 -1.27 -1.38
C HIS A 212 -14.08 -2.33 -2.49
N LEU A 213 -12.93 -2.96 -2.77
CA LEU A 213 -12.76 -4.00 -3.78
C LEU A 213 -12.09 -5.25 -3.15
N PRO A 214 -12.29 -6.44 -3.74
CA PRO A 214 -13.19 -6.75 -4.86
C PRO A 214 -14.67 -6.81 -4.46
N VAL A 215 -15.58 -6.60 -5.40
CA VAL A 215 -17.02 -6.68 -5.19
C VAL A 215 -17.46 -8.15 -5.32
N LEU A 216 -17.50 -8.90 -4.22
CA LEU A 216 -17.96 -10.30 -4.23
C LEU A 216 -19.36 -10.54 -3.65
N GLY A 217 -19.86 -9.63 -2.80
CA GLY A 217 -21.16 -9.80 -2.14
C GLY A 217 -22.38 -9.51 -3.02
N TRP A 218 -22.21 -8.95 -4.21
CA TRP A 218 -23.28 -8.53 -5.12
C TRP A 218 -22.73 -8.31 -6.55
N ARG A 219 -23.61 -8.13 -7.54
CA ARG A 219 -23.20 -7.95 -8.96
C ARG A 219 -23.77 -6.73 -9.68
N GLN A 220 -24.95 -6.27 -9.29
CA GLN A 220 -25.59 -5.12 -9.95
C GLN A 220 -25.70 -3.91 -9.03
N ARG A 221 -26.30 -4.12 -7.85
CA ARG A 221 -26.49 -3.10 -6.82
C ARG A 221 -26.13 -3.69 -5.47
N ALA A 222 -25.55 -2.87 -4.60
CA ALA A 222 -25.09 -3.31 -3.29
C ALA A 222 -26.16 -4.00 -2.43
N CYS A 223 -27.45 -3.71 -2.60
CA CYS A 223 -28.50 -4.41 -1.84
C CYS A 223 -28.93 -5.78 -2.42
N TYR A 224 -28.47 -6.17 -3.61
CA TYR A 224 -28.83 -7.44 -4.26
C TYR A 224 -27.67 -8.42 -4.21
N GLY A 225 -27.82 -9.52 -3.46
CA GLY A 225 -26.76 -10.50 -3.30
C GLY A 225 -26.49 -11.33 -4.55
N VAL A 226 -25.66 -12.36 -4.38
CA VAL A 226 -25.28 -13.27 -5.45
C VAL A 226 -26.26 -14.43 -5.55
N GLY A 227 -26.68 -14.78 -6.77
CA GLY A 227 -27.56 -15.92 -7.00
C GLY A 227 -28.92 -15.74 -6.33
N LYS A 228 -29.21 -16.60 -5.34
CA LYS A 228 -30.49 -16.59 -4.60
C LYS A 228 -30.39 -16.00 -3.18
N CYS A 229 -29.20 -15.57 -2.75
CA CYS A 229 -29.01 -15.01 -1.42
C CYS A 229 -29.01 -13.47 -1.44
N THR A 230 -29.31 -12.87 -0.29
CA THR A 230 -29.16 -11.44 -0.07
C THR A 230 -27.67 -11.06 -0.03
N ALA A 231 -27.37 -9.78 -0.22
CA ALA A 231 -25.97 -9.32 -0.19
C ALA A 231 -25.35 -9.49 1.21
N SER A 232 -26.17 -9.33 2.26
CA SER A 232 -25.77 -9.61 3.64
C SER A 232 -25.41 -11.09 3.85
N GLU A 233 -26.23 -12.01 3.35
CA GLU A 233 -25.94 -13.45 3.43
C GLU A 233 -24.70 -13.81 2.62
N SER A 234 -24.53 -13.22 1.43
CA SER A 234 -23.34 -13.43 0.58
C SER A 234 -22.05 -13.09 1.35
N ILE A 235 -22.00 -11.90 1.96
CA ILE A 235 -20.84 -11.46 2.75
C ILE A 235 -20.67 -12.31 4.01
N SER A 236 -21.76 -12.70 4.67
CA SER A 236 -21.69 -13.56 5.85
C SER A 236 -21.07 -14.92 5.54
N HIS A 237 -21.49 -15.56 4.45
CA HIS A 237 -20.95 -16.85 4.02
C HIS A 237 -19.51 -16.74 3.55
N LEU A 238 -19.17 -15.68 2.81
CA LEU A 238 -17.80 -15.44 2.39
C LEU A 238 -16.89 -15.19 3.59
N SER A 239 -17.30 -14.34 4.53
CA SER A 239 -16.57 -14.07 5.78
C SER A 239 -16.33 -15.35 6.57
N ALA A 240 -17.35 -16.22 6.69
CA ALA A 240 -17.21 -17.50 7.38
C ALA A 240 -16.21 -18.42 6.66
N ARG A 241 -16.26 -18.49 5.32
CA ARG A 241 -15.32 -19.29 4.54
C ARG A 241 -13.88 -18.80 4.71
N LEU A 242 -13.66 -17.49 4.65
CA LEU A 242 -12.34 -16.90 4.85
C LEU A 242 -11.77 -17.25 6.23
N SER A 243 -12.60 -17.27 7.28
CA SER A 243 -12.18 -17.73 8.61
C SER A 243 -11.79 -19.21 8.62
N THR A 244 -12.56 -20.09 7.96
CA THR A 244 -12.20 -21.51 7.86
C THR A 244 -10.92 -21.75 7.05
N CYS A 245 -10.63 -20.86 6.11
CA CYS A 245 -9.40 -20.87 5.34
C CYS A 245 -8.22 -20.18 6.04
N ASN A 246 -8.36 -19.74 7.30
CA ASN A 246 -7.32 -19.07 8.09
C ASN A 246 -6.68 -17.86 7.36
N LEU A 247 -7.48 -17.04 6.70
CA LEU A 247 -6.97 -15.75 6.22
C LEU A 247 -6.82 -14.78 7.40
N PRO A 248 -5.74 -13.98 7.43
CA PRO A 248 -5.41 -13.06 8.53
C PRO A 248 -6.34 -11.84 8.64
#